data_AF-A0A1B2DRU6-F1
#
_entry.id   AF-A0A1B2DRU6-F1
#
_cell.length_a   1.000
_cell.length_b   1.000
_cell.length_c   1.000
_cell.angle_alpha   90.00
_cell.angle_beta   90.00
_cell.angle_gamma   90.00
#
_symmetry.space_group_name_H-M   'P 1'
#
loop_
_entity.id
_entity.type
_entity.pdbx_description
1 polymer ?
#
loop_
_entity_poly.entity_id
_entity_poly.type
_entity_poly.pdbx_seq_one_letter_code
_entity_poly.pdbx_strand_id
1 'polypeptide(L)'
;MLQQALRKLQADIGSADKVNKYVPVIGGFLINHIRENPTHSHLILVEGKSVEGSIQAMQQAAIHSNGALTDEEAFAIVLQYFGVSVPKKEAEAAPVHFNVSLDDLL
;
A
#
# COMPACT_ATOMS: atom_id res chain seq x y z
N MET A 1 19.63 10.64 1.68
CA MET A 1 18.26 10.63 1.10
C MET A 1 17.20 10.14 2.10
N LEU A 2 17.43 9.05 2.85
CA LEU A 2 16.47 8.52 3.84
C LEU A 2 15.91 9.57 4.81
N GLN A 3 16.76 10.34 5.51
CA GLN A 3 16.29 11.36 6.44
C GLN A 3 15.44 12.45 5.78
N GLN A 4 15.74 12.80 4.53
CA GLN A 4 14.97 13.80 3.79
C GLN A 4 13.59 13.24 3.40
N ALA A 5 13.53 11.98 2.95
CA ALA A 5 12.29 11.28 2.66
C ALA A 5 11.41 11.13 3.90
N LEU A 6 12.00 10.76 5.05
CA LEU A 6 11.29 10.70 6.33
C LEU A 6 10.73 12.06 6.75
N ARG A 7 11.51 13.14 6.62
CA ARG A 7 11.03 14.51 6.89
C ARG A 7 9.89 14.91 5.97
N LYS A 8 9.97 14.57 4.68
CA LYS A 8 8.88 14.82 3.73
C LYS A 8 7.60 14.09 4.15
N LEU A 9 7.68 12.80 4.45
CA LEU A 9 6.51 12.02 4.88
C LEU A 9 5.93 12.55 6.19
N GLN A 10 6.77 12.95 7.15
CA GLN A 10 6.30 13.59 8.39
C GLN A 10 5.58 14.92 8.13
N ALA A 11 6.08 15.72 7.19
CA ALA A 11 5.43 16.95 6.77
C ALA A 11 4.08 16.66 6.10
N ASP A 12 4.03 15.72 5.15
CA ASP A 12 2.78 15.29 4.49
C ASP A 12 1.74 14.81 5.53
N ILE A 13 2.16 14.06 6.57
CA ILE A 13 1.28 13.61 7.66
C ILE A 13 0.83 14.79 8.53
N GLY A 14 1.74 15.69 8.90
CA GLY A 14 1.43 16.84 9.75
C GLY A 14 0.56 17.89 9.09
N SER A 15 0.61 17.99 7.76
CA SER A 15 -0.21 18.88 6.94
C SER A 15 -1.58 18.29 6.58
N ALA A 16 -1.83 17.02 6.91
CA ALA A 16 -3.09 16.36 6.62
C ALA A 16 -4.27 17.08 7.28
N ASP A 17 -5.38 17.20 6.55
CA ASP A 17 -6.65 17.59 7.15
C ASP A 17 -7.02 16.56 8.24
N LYS A 18 -7.41 17.04 9.43
CA LYS A 18 -7.83 16.20 10.56
C LYS A 18 -9.02 15.31 10.23
N VAL A 19 -9.77 15.65 9.17
CA VAL A 19 -10.86 14.83 8.65
C VAL A 19 -10.33 13.60 7.90
N ASN A 20 -9.17 13.69 7.24
CA ASN A 20 -8.62 12.62 6.43
C ASN A 20 -7.77 11.65 7.27
N LYS A 21 -8.46 10.68 7.88
CA LYS A 21 -7.85 9.66 8.75
C LYS A 21 -6.88 8.70 8.04
N TYR A 22 -6.86 8.67 6.70
CA TYR A 22 -6.01 7.74 5.94
C TYR A 22 -4.58 8.25 5.78
N VAL A 23 -4.36 9.57 5.78
CA VAL A 23 -3.02 10.15 5.58
C VAL A 23 -2.02 9.68 6.65
N PRO A 24 -2.33 9.67 7.95
CA PRO A 24 -1.42 9.14 8.96
C PRO A 24 -1.12 7.65 8.80
N VAL A 25 -2.11 6.86 8.38
CA VAL A 25 -1.96 5.40 8.20
C VAL A 25 -1.03 5.11 7.03
N ILE A 26 -1.32 5.68 5.86
CA ILE A 26 -0.49 5.48 4.66
C ILE A 26 0.89 6.10 4.83
N GLY A 27 0.98 7.27 5.48
CA GLY A 27 2.26 7.89 5.80
C GLY A 27 3.11 7.03 6.74
N GLY A 28 2.51 6.42 7.77
CA GLY A 28 3.18 5.48 8.66
C GLY A 28 3.68 4.23 7.93
N PHE A 29 2.85 3.66 7.05
CA PHE A 29 3.23 2.56 6.17
C PHE A 29 4.46 2.91 5.32
N LEU A 30 4.46 4.06 4.64
CA LEU A 30 5.58 4.51 3.81
C LEU A 30 6.86 4.75 4.62
N ILE A 31 6.74 5.29 5.84
CA ILE A 31 7.87 5.48 6.75
C ILE A 31 8.51 4.14 7.09
N ASN A 32 7.71 3.12 7.43
CA ASN A 32 8.22 1.79 7.73
C ASN A 32 8.87 1.16 6.48
N HIS A 33 8.20 1.26 5.32
CA HIS A 33 8.73 0.73 4.06
C HIS A 33 10.12 1.27 3.72
N ILE A 34 10.36 2.58 3.83
CA ILE A 34 11.67 3.16 3.49
C ILE A 34 12.73 2.95 4.59
N ARG A 35 12.33 2.64 5.83
CA ARG A 35 13.27 2.20 6.87
C ARG A 35 13.79 0.80 6.59
N GLU A 36 12.91 -0.09 6.16
CA GLU A 36 13.25 -1.46 5.76
C GLU A 36 13.94 -1.50 4.39
N ASN A 37 13.60 -0.57 3.50
CA ASN A 37 14.14 -0.47 2.15
C ASN A 37 14.70 0.94 1.88
N PRO A 38 15.85 1.31 2.48
CA PRO A 38 16.41 2.66 2.33
C PRO A 38 16.68 3.10 0.89
N THR A 39 16.91 2.15 -0.01
CA THR A 39 17.09 2.39 -1.45
C THR A 39 15.87 3.06 -2.08
N HIS A 40 14.65 2.82 -1.59
CA HIS A 40 13.42 3.43 -2.09
C HIS A 40 13.21 4.88 -1.64
N SER A 41 14.06 5.41 -0.75
CA SER A 41 13.90 6.78 -0.22
C SER A 41 13.89 7.86 -1.31
N HIS A 42 14.62 7.66 -2.41
CA HIS A 42 14.68 8.63 -3.50
C HIS A 42 13.34 8.75 -4.25
N LEU A 43 12.54 7.69 -4.29
CA LEU A 43 11.24 7.63 -4.94
C LEU A 43 10.19 8.50 -4.23
N ILE A 44 10.31 8.64 -2.90
CA ILE A 44 9.46 9.52 -2.09
C ILE A 44 9.71 11.00 -2.37
N LEU A 45 10.93 11.33 -2.80
CA LEU A 45 11.37 12.71 -3.03
C LEU A 45 11.05 13.22 -4.45
N VAL A 46 10.47 12.37 -5.30
CA VAL A 46 10.06 12.75 -6.66
C VAL A 46 9.02 13.87 -6.59
N GLU A 47 9.22 14.90 -7.40
CA GLU A 47 8.33 16.06 -7.46
C GLU A 47 6.90 15.63 -7.84
N GLY A 48 5.91 16.25 -7.19
CA GLY A 48 4.49 15.93 -7.38
C GLY A 48 4.01 14.65 -6.69
N LYS A 49 4.89 13.87 -6.04
CA LYS A 49 4.47 12.72 -5.23
C LYS A 49 4.13 13.14 -3.79
N SER A 50 2.98 12.70 -3.30
CA SER A 50 2.52 12.95 -1.93
C SER A 50 1.75 11.76 -1.36
N VAL A 51 1.63 11.71 -0.03
CA VAL A 51 0.80 10.70 0.64
C VAL A 51 -0.66 10.79 0.17
N GLU A 52 -1.23 12.00 0.08
CA GLU A 52 -2.59 12.20 -0.44
C GLU A 52 -2.75 11.72 -1.89
N GLY A 53 -1.77 11.97 -2.76
CA GLY A 53 -1.80 11.48 -4.13
C GLY A 53 -1.81 9.95 -4.21
N SER A 54 -1.09 9.27 -3.32
CA SER A 54 -1.14 7.80 -3.23
C SER A 54 -2.49 7.28 -2.74
N ILE A 55 -3.16 8.00 -1.83
CA ILE A 55 -4.51 7.67 -1.37
C ILE A 55 -5.53 7.86 -2.49
N GLN A 56 -5.41 8.93 -3.27
CA GLN A 56 -6.28 9.13 -4.45
C GLN A 56 -6.10 8.00 -5.46
N ALA A 57 -4.87 7.55 -5.71
CA ALA A 57 -4.61 6.40 -6.59
C ALA A 57 -5.29 5.12 -6.05
N MET A 58 -5.22 4.88 -4.74
CA MET A 58 -5.91 3.77 -4.08
C MET A 58 -7.44 3.88 -4.22
N GLN A 59 -8.02 5.06 -4.02
CA GLN A 59 -9.46 5.30 -4.19
C GLN A 59 -9.92 5.04 -5.63
N GLN A 60 -9.13 5.51 -6.62
CA GLN A 60 -9.43 5.26 -8.03
C GLN A 60 -9.40 3.77 -8.36
N ALA A 61 -8.42 3.02 -7.84
CA ALA A 61 -8.37 1.58 -8.01
C ALA A 61 -9.57 0.88 -7.35
N ALA A 62 -9.98 1.32 -6.15
CA ALA A 62 -11.14 0.75 -5.47
C ALA A 62 -12.44 0.90 -6.27
N ILE A 63 -12.63 2.02 -6.99
CA ILE A 63 -13.79 2.21 -7.88
C ILE A 63 -13.86 1.12 -8.94
N HIS A 64 -12.71 0.70 -9.49
CA HIS A 64 -12.65 -0.36 -10.50
C HIS A 64 -12.83 -1.76 -9.91
N SER A 65 -12.56 -1.92 -8.61
CA SER A 65 -12.69 -3.18 -7.86
C SER A 65 -14.03 -3.29 -7.11
N ASN A 66 -15.11 -2.71 -7.64
CA ASN A 66 -16.44 -2.68 -7.00
C ASN A 66 -16.44 -2.13 -5.56
N GLY A 67 -15.52 -1.22 -5.26
CA GLY A 67 -15.39 -0.56 -3.96
C GLY A 67 -14.60 -1.34 -2.91
N ALA A 68 -14.08 -2.53 -3.23
CA ALA A 68 -13.33 -3.35 -2.29
C ALA A 68 -11.87 -3.54 -2.74
N LEU A 69 -10.94 -3.27 -1.83
CA LEU A 69 -9.53 -3.65 -1.94
C LEU A 69 -9.14 -4.33 -0.63
N THR A 70 -8.30 -5.35 -0.72
CA THR A 70 -7.58 -5.86 0.44
C THR A 70 -6.48 -4.87 0.86
N ASP A 71 -6.02 -4.97 2.10
CA ASP A 71 -4.91 -4.15 2.60
C ASP A 71 -3.64 -4.34 1.74
N GLU A 72 -3.38 -5.59 1.31
CA GLU A 72 -2.24 -5.93 0.46
C GLU A 72 -2.30 -5.23 -0.90
N GLU A 73 -3.46 -5.25 -1.56
CA GLU A 73 -3.67 -4.58 -2.84
C GLU A 73 -3.56 -3.05 -2.69
N ALA A 74 -4.19 -2.51 -1.64
CA ALA A 74 -4.15 -1.09 -1.33
C ALA A 74 -2.71 -0.58 -1.13
N PHE A 75 -1.92 -1.28 -0.32
CA PHE A 75 -0.51 -0.95 -0.10
C PHE A 75 0.34 -1.14 -1.34
N ALA A 76 0.06 -2.18 -2.16
CA ALA A 76 0.75 -2.36 -3.43
C ALA A 76 0.52 -1.17 -4.38
N ILE A 77 -0.71 -0.66 -4.47
CA ILE A 77 -1.04 0.52 -5.28
C ILE A 77 -0.31 1.76 -4.76
N VAL A 78 -0.24 1.96 -3.45
CA VAL A 78 0.52 3.07 -2.84
C VAL A 78 1.99 2.97 -3.24
N LEU A 79 2.61 1.80 -3.14
CA LEU A 79 4.00 1.59 -3.53
C LEU A 79 4.22 1.82 -5.03
N GLN A 80 3.31 1.31 -5.87
CA GLN A 80 3.34 1.54 -7.32
C GLN A 80 3.20 3.02 -7.68
N TYR A 81 2.39 3.79 -6.95
CA TYR A 81 2.28 5.23 -7.13
C TYR A 81 3.64 5.93 -6.96
N PHE A 82 4.48 5.48 -6.03
CA PHE A 82 5.85 5.99 -5.87
C PHE A 82 6.86 5.34 -6.84
N GLY A 83 6.46 4.39 -7.68
CA GLY A 83 7.34 3.72 -8.63
C GLY A 83 8.09 2.53 -8.05
N VAL A 84 7.67 2.02 -6.88
CA VAL A 84 8.19 0.75 -6.36
C VAL A 84 7.50 -0.39 -7.10
N SER A 85 8.29 -1.22 -7.79
CA SER A 85 7.77 -2.40 -8.47
C SER A 85 7.47 -3.50 -7.44
N VAL A 86 6.19 -3.71 -7.16
CA VAL A 86 5.74 -4.81 -6.32
C VAL A 86 5.47 -6.00 -7.25
N PRO A 87 6.07 -7.18 -7.04
CA PRO A 87 5.71 -8.35 -7.84
C PRO A 87 4.20 -8.56 -7.69
N LYS A 88 3.48 -8.49 -8.81
CA LYS A 88 2.03 -8.68 -8.83
C LYS A 88 1.78 -10.11 -8.37
N LYS A 89 1.39 -10.26 -7.11
CA LYS A 89 0.84 -11.52 -6.63
C LYS A 89 -0.50 -11.65 -7.36
N GLU A 90 -0.50 -12.37 -8.47
CA GLU A 90 -1.75 -12.83 -9.08
C GLU A 90 -2.58 -13.45 -7.95
N ALA A 91 -3.81 -12.99 -7.81
CA ALA A 91 -4.76 -13.54 -6.86
C ALA A 91 -4.87 -15.04 -7.17
N GLU A 92 -4.16 -15.84 -6.38
CA GLU A 92 -4.25 -17.29 -6.42
C GLU A 92 -5.61 -17.64 -5.81
N ALA A 93 -6.65 -17.60 -6.63
CA ALA A 93 -7.90 -18.27 -6.35
C ALA A 93 -7.62 -19.78 -6.40
N ALA A 94 -6.98 -20.31 -5.36
CA ALA A 94 -6.89 -21.75 -5.17
C ALA A 94 -8.25 -22.21 -4.62
N PRO A 95 -9.05 -22.99 -5.37
CA PRO A 95 -10.19 -23.67 -4.77
C PRO A 95 -9.60 -24.67 -3.76
N VAL A 96 -9.84 -24.44 -2.47
CA VAL A 96 -9.54 -25.43 -1.44
C VAL A 96 -10.52 -26.58 -1.64
N HIS A 97 -10.14 -27.57 -2.46
CA HIS A 97 -10.86 -28.81 -2.59
C HIS A 97 -10.59 -29.64 -1.32
N PHE A 98 -11.42 -29.45 -0.29
CA PHE A 98 -11.50 -30.37 0.84
C PHE A 98 -12.13 -31.68 0.36
N ASN A 99 -11.30 -32.62 -0.10
CA ASN A 99 -11.74 -33.98 -0.37
C ASN A 99 -11.43 -34.85 0.85
N VAL A 100 -12.30 -34.78 1.87
CA VAL A 100 -12.32 -35.78 2.94
C VAL A 100 -13.41 -36.76 2.59
N SER A 101 -13.02 -37.97 2.18
CA SER A 101 -13.95 -39.07 1.97
C SER A 101 -14.33 -39.65 3.33
N LEU A 102 -15.64 -39.88 3.56
CA LEU A 102 -16.18 -40.45 4.80
C LEU A 102 -15.69 -41.89 5.08
N ASP A 103 -15.05 -42.53 4.09
CA ASP A 103 -14.49 -43.87 4.20
C ASP A 103 -13.19 -43.93 5.05
N ASP A 104 -12.55 -42.80 5.34
CA ASP A 104 -11.36 -42.75 6.23
C ASP A 104 -11.71 -42.61 7.73
N LEU A 105 -13.00 -42.59 8.09
CA LEU A 105 -13.49 -42.38 9.47
C LEU A 105 -14.26 -43.58 10.05
N LEU A 106 -14.27 -44.72 9.37
CA LEU A 106 -14.87 -45.99 9.83
C LEU A 106 -13.81 -47.09 9.96
#